data_AF-A0A835TLR5-F1
#
_entry.id   AF-A0A835TLR5-F1
#
_cell.length_a   1.000
_cell.length_b   1.000
_cell.length_c   1.000
_cell.angle_alpha   90.00
_cell.angle_beta   90.00
_cell.angle_gamma   90.00
#
_symmetry.space_group_name_H-M   'P 1'
#
loop_
_entity.id
_entity.type
_entity.pdbx_description
1 polymer ?
#
loop_
_entity_poly.entity_id
_entity_poly.type
_entity_poly.pdbx_seq_one_letter_code
_entity_poly.pdbx_strand_id
1 'polypeptide(L)' 'MEGCAAKLTIPCGLEIFCIFSGNNNNPSHDCCKKLVATRIDCHNAFTEILASKEPQENPSKIHQMSVDIWNRCVAVASKA' A
#
# COMPACT_ATOMS: atom_id res chain seq x y z
N MET A 1 12.32 9.28 -1.15
CA MET A 1 12.26 8.06 -0.31
C MET A 1 12.43 8.39 1.17
N GLU A 2 13.36 9.28 1.56
CA GLU A 2 13.39 9.80 2.93
C GLU A 2 12.03 10.42 3.31
N GLY A 3 11.41 9.90 4.37
CA GLY A 3 10.09 10.34 4.85
C GLY A 3 8.89 9.48 4.44
N CYS A 4 9.00 8.65 3.40
CA CYS A 4 7.89 7.75 3.00
C CYS A 4 7.64 6.67 4.07
N ALA A 5 8.71 5.99 4.47
CA ALA A 5 8.66 4.94 5.48
C ALA A 5 8.43 5.49 6.90
N ALA A 6 8.81 6.74 7.17
CA ALA A 6 8.68 7.36 8.50
C ALA A 6 7.21 7.49 8.96
N LYS A 7 6.27 7.53 8.01
CA LYS A 7 4.84 7.70 8.26
C LYS A 7 4.06 6.38 8.26
N LEU A 8 4.62 5.34 7.67
CA LEU A 8 4.07 3.99 7.65
C LEU A 8 4.65 3.22 8.84
N THR A 9 3.86 3.06 9.89
CA THR A 9 4.26 2.20 11.02
C THR A 9 4.51 0.78 10.55
N ILE A 10 5.51 0.07 11.10
CA ILE A 10 5.84 -1.34 10.76
C ILE A 10 4.58 -2.24 10.65
N PRO A 11 3.60 -2.19 11.58
CA PRO A 11 2.39 -3.00 11.46
C PRO A 11 1.56 -2.73 10.20
N CYS A 12 1.42 -1.46 9.80
CA CYS A 12 0.69 -1.08 8.59
C CYS A 12 1.48 -1.48 7.32
N GLY A 13 2.80 -1.36 7.34
CA GLY A 13 3.64 -1.89 6.25
C GLY A 13 3.47 -3.39 6.05
N LEU A 14 3.40 -4.16 7.14
CA LEU A 14 3.14 -5.60 7.11
C LEU A 14 1.73 -5.94 6.62
N GLU A 15 0.70 -5.19 7.03
CA GLU A 15 -0.67 -5.37 6.51
C GLU A 15 -0.68 -5.24 4.99
N ILE A 16 -0.12 -4.14 4.46
CA ILE A 16 -0.07 -3.88 3.02
C ILE A 16 0.73 -4.96 2.28
N PHE A 17 1.88 -5.36 2.83
CA PHE A 17 2.68 -6.45 2.26
C PHE A 17 1.88 -7.75 2.15
N CYS A 18 1.26 -8.20 3.24
CA CYS A 18 0.46 -9.42 3.26
C CYS A 18 -0.68 -9.40 2.22
N ILE A 19 -1.28 -8.24 2.00
CA ILE A 19 -2.34 -8.07 1.00
C ILE A 19 -1.77 -8.31 -0.40
N PHE A 20 -0.64 -7.68 -0.73
CA PHE A 20 0.04 -7.89 -2.00
C PHE A 20 0.47 -9.35 -2.21
N SER A 21 0.92 -10.04 -1.16
CA SER A 21 1.28 -11.47 -1.20
C SER A 21 0.07 -12.43 -1.23
N GLY A 22 -1.14 -11.94 -1.54
CA GLY A 22 -2.31 -12.77 -1.82
C GLY A 22 -3.31 -12.92 -0.68
N ASN A 23 -3.16 -12.17 0.41
CA ASN A 23 -4.19 -12.11 1.43
C ASN A 23 -5.31 -11.17 0.93
N ASN A 24 -6.47 -11.71 0.52
CA ASN A 24 -7.62 -10.94 0.00
C ASN A 24 -8.29 -10.02 1.04
N ASN A 25 -7.61 -9.77 2.16
CA ASN A 25 -8.03 -8.83 3.15
C ASN A 25 -7.73 -7.41 2.69
N ASN A 26 -8.41 -6.51 3.37
CA ASN A 26 -8.49 -5.11 3.03
C ASN A 26 -7.73 -4.36 4.14
N PRO A 27 -6.91 -3.35 3.84
CA PRO A 27 -6.16 -2.65 4.89
C PRO A 27 -7.10 -2.04 5.93
N SER A 28 -6.67 -2.02 7.18
CA SER A 28 -7.43 -1.42 8.27
C SER A 28 -7.66 0.07 8.04
N HIS A 29 -8.71 0.66 8.67
CA HIS A 29 -8.99 2.09 8.52
C HIS A 29 -7.82 2.96 8.97
N ASP A 30 -7.17 2.60 10.08
CA ASP A 30 -6.01 3.31 10.60
C ASP A 30 -4.79 3.17 9.69
N CYS A 31 -4.56 1.98 9.12
CA CYS A 31 -3.51 1.80 8.13
C CYS A 31 -3.78 2.63 6.88
N CYS A 32 -5.04 2.70 6.41
CA CYS A 32 -5.41 3.57 5.28
C CYS A 32 -5.12 5.05 5.53
N LYS A 33 -5.45 5.58 6.71
CA LYS A 33 -5.14 6.97 7.06
C LYS A 33 -3.63 7.24 7.05
N LYS A 34 -2.83 6.33 7.59
CA LYS A 34 -1.36 6.42 7.59
C LYS A 34 -0.79 6.30 6.18
N LEU A 35 -1.30 5.38 5.37
CA LEU A 35 -0.89 5.18 3.99
C LEU A 35 -1.12 6.46 3.17
N VAL A 36 -2.32 7.04 3.24
CA VAL A 36 -2.64 8.29 2.53
C VAL A 36 -1.77 9.45 3.02
N ALA A 37 -1.45 9.52 4.31
CA ALA A 37 -0.56 10.55 4.86
C ALA A 37 0.89 10.47 4.31
N THR A 38 1.29 9.31 3.77
CA THR A 38 2.57 9.12 3.09
C THR A 38 2.59 9.74 1.69
N ARG A 39 1.42 10.02 1.10
CA ARG A 39 1.19 10.52 -0.27
C ARG A 39 1.39 9.45 -1.36
N ILE A 40 0.83 9.73 -2.54
CA ILE A 40 0.72 8.77 -3.64
C ILE A 40 2.08 8.40 -4.24
N ASP A 41 3.04 9.32 -4.25
CA ASP A 41 4.40 9.09 -4.71
C ASP A 41 5.12 8.04 -3.84
N CYS A 42 4.92 8.09 -2.52
CA CYS A 42 5.46 7.07 -1.62
C CYS A 42 4.80 5.70 -1.80
N HIS A 43 3.49 5.67 -1.99
CA HIS A 43 2.74 4.44 -2.27
C HIS A 43 3.18 3.77 -3.58
N ASN A 44 3.34 4.56 -4.65
CA ASN A 44 3.81 4.07 -5.94
C ASN A 44 5.25 3.55 -5.84
N ALA A 45 6.15 4.29 -5.19
CA ALA A 45 7.53 3.84 -4.99
C ALA A 45 7.62 2.51 -4.21
N PHE A 46 6.77 2.33 -3.19
CA PHE A 46 6.70 1.07 -2.45
C PHE A 46 6.18 -0.08 -3.32
N THR A 47 5.18 0.19 -4.17
CA THR A 47 4.61 -0.78 -5.11
C THR A 47 5.66 -1.27 -6.11
N GLU A 48 6.49 -0.37 -6.67
CA GLU A 48 7.57 -0.73 -7.59
C GLU A 48 8.64 -1.59 -6.91
N ILE A 49 8.96 -1.29 -5.65
CA ILE A 49 9.89 -2.12 -4.85
C ILE A 49 9.31 -3.53 -4.63
N LEU A 50 8.01 -3.64 -4.39
CA LEU A 50 7.34 -4.92 -4.24
C LEU A 50 7.32 -5.71 -5.55
N ALA A 51 6.91 -5.08 -6.64
CA ALA A 51 6.85 -5.69 -7.96
C ALA A 51 8.22 -6.20 -8.43
N SER A 52 9.31 -5.50 -8.09
CA SER A 52 10.67 -5.94 -8.40
C SER A 52 11.20 -7.05 -7.48
N LYS A 53 10.69 -7.17 -6.25
CA LYS A 53 11.10 -8.20 -5.27
C LYS A 53 10.31 -9.50 -5.36
N GLU A 54 9.10 -9.47 -5.89
CA GLU A 54 8.27 -10.66 -6.11
C GLU A 54 8.09 -10.97 -7.60
N PRO A 55 9.17 -11.35 -8.33
CA PRO A 55 9.13 -11.58 -9.78
C PRO A 55 8.25 -12.78 -10.20
N GLN A 56 7.85 -13.61 -9.23
CA GLN A 56 6.93 -14.74 -9.44
C GLN A 56 5.47 -14.26 -9.58
N GLU A 57 5.14 -13.09 -9.04
CA GLU A 57 3.83 -12.47 -9.16
C GLU A 57 3.80 -11.58 -10.41
N ASN A 58 2.69 -11.57 -11.14
CA ASN A 58 2.54 -10.74 -12.33
C ASN A 58 2.64 -9.26 -11.94
N PRO A 59 3.63 -8.49 -12.43
CA PRO A 59 3.77 -7.07 -12.08
C PRO A 59 2.50 -6.27 -12.35
N SER A 60 1.74 -6.61 -13.39
CA SER A 60 0.46 -5.95 -13.71
C SER A 60 -0.60 -6.17 -12.63
N LYS A 61 -0.62 -7.35 -12.01
CA LYS A 61 -1.53 -7.68 -10.90
C LYS A 61 -1.18 -6.86 -9.65
N ILE A 62 0.11 -6.76 -9.33
CA ILE A 62 0.59 -5.92 -8.21
C ILE A 62 0.21 -4.45 -8.45
N HIS A 63 0.41 -3.93 -9.66
CA HIS A 63 -0.01 -2.56 -9.99
C HIS A 63 -1.51 -2.35 -9.84
N GLN A 64 -2.33 -3.29 -10.33
CA GLN A 64 -3.78 -3.17 -10.21
C GLN A 64 -4.23 -3.19 -8.75
N MET A 65 -3.73 -4.14 -7.94
CA MET A 65 -4.00 -4.19 -6.50
C MET A 65 -3.56 -2.92 -5.78
N SER A 66 -2.44 -2.34 -6.20
CA SER A 66 -1.92 -1.09 -5.64
C SER A 66 -2.87 0.08 -5.87
N VAL A 67 -3.42 0.21 -7.09
CA VAL A 67 -4.43 1.23 -7.41
C VAL A 67 -5.69 1.03 -6.58
N ASP A 68 -6.17 -0.21 -6.44
CA ASP A 68 -7.37 -0.53 -5.66
C ASP A 68 -7.20 -0.19 -4.17
N ILE A 69 -6.06 -0.57 -3.59
CA ILE A 69 -5.69 -0.24 -2.20
C ILE A 69 -5.66 1.27 -1.99
N TRP A 70 -5.00 2.00 -2.90
CA TRP A 70 -4.88 3.46 -2.79
C TRP A 70 -6.25 4.13 -2.82
N ASN A 71 -7.06 3.83 -3.83
CA ASN A 71 -8.39 4.41 -4.01
C ASN A 71 -9.29 4.13 -2.81
N ARG A 72 -9.24 2.91 -2.28
CA ARG A 72 -9.96 2.53 -1.07
C ARG A 72 -9.51 3.35 0.13
N CYS A 73 -8.19 3.48 0.33
CA CYS A 73 -7.67 4.22 1.47
C CYS A 73 -7.93 5.73 1.38
N VAL A 74 -7.91 6.32 0.19
CA VAL A 74 -8.36 7.70 -0.04
C VAL A 74 -9.83 7.86 0.35
N ALA A 75 -10.70 6.93 -0.07
CA ALA A 75 -12.12 6.95 0.28
C ALA A 75 -12.39 6.77 1.78
N VAL A 76 -11.53 6.03 2.50
CA VAL A 76 -11.61 5.90 3.95
C VAL A 76 -11.14 7.17 4.64
N ALA A 77 -10.03 7.76 4.18
CA ALA A 77 -9.45 8.96 4.77
C ALA A 77 -10.32 10.22 4.55
N SER A 78 -11.08 10.28 3.46
CA SER A 78 -11.98 11.40 3.14
C SER A 78 -13.33 11.38 3.87
N LYS A 79 -13.67 10.25 4.51
CA LYS A 79 -14.90 10.09 5.32
C LYS A 79 -14.70 10.41 6.80
N ALA A 80 -13.51 10.85 7.20
CA ALA A 80 -13.12 11.12 8.57
C ALA A 80 -13.11 12.63 8.88
#